data_AF-A0A956D6R5-F1
#
_entry.id   AF-A0A956D6R5-F1
#
_cell.length_a   1.000
_cell.length_b   1.000
_cell.length_c   1.000
_cell.angle_alpha   90.00
_cell.angle_beta   90.00
_cell.angle_gamma   90.00
#
_symmetry.space_group_name_H-M   'P 1'
#
loop_
_entity.id
_entity.type
_entity.pdbx_description
1 polymer ?
#
loop_
_entity_poly.entity_id
_entity_poly.type
_entity_poly.pdbx_seq_one_letter_code
_entity_poly.pdbx_strand_id
1 'polypeptide(L)'
;MPQNDTFSLSAYGITVQRIIRNASPGQLYELGLQFEEGTAISSTGALMAYSGEKTGRSPKDKRIVDEPGCHDHVWWGDVNMPVDERTFMINRERALDYLNTRKRLFVVDGFAGWDPKYRIKVRIVCSRAYHALFMWNMLIRPTTAELAEFGEPDYVVFNAGAFSANRYTTSMTSKTSVALNFARKEFVILGTEYAGEMKKGVFTIMNYPMPLQGQLSTHCSANESEDGKTSIFFGLSGTGKT
;
A
#
# COMPACT_ATOMS: atom_id res chain seq x y z
N MET A 1 28.75 -1.38 -18.86
CA MET A 1 27.48 -0.84 -18.34
C MET A 1 26.36 -1.37 -19.21
N PRO A 2 25.50 -2.28 -18.74
CA PRO A 2 24.33 -2.70 -19.50
C PRO A 2 23.23 -1.64 -19.38
N GLN A 3 22.44 -1.50 -20.43
CA GLN A 3 21.45 -0.45 -20.70
C GLN A 3 20.48 -0.18 -19.53
N ASN A 4 20.43 1.08 -19.10
CA ASN A 4 19.38 1.63 -18.24
C ASN A 4 18.07 1.72 -19.03
N ASP A 5 17.22 0.70 -18.94
CA ASP A 5 15.78 0.97 -18.93
C ASP A 5 15.53 1.83 -17.70
N THR A 6 15.41 3.14 -17.93
CA THR A 6 15.31 4.11 -16.85
C THR A 6 13.92 3.97 -16.25
N PHE A 7 13.83 3.29 -15.11
CA PHE A 7 12.57 3.10 -14.40
C PHE A 7 11.81 4.43 -14.26
N SER A 8 10.58 4.48 -14.78
CA SER A 8 9.78 5.70 -14.85
C SER A 8 8.39 5.45 -14.27
N LEU A 9 7.83 6.49 -13.65
CA LEU A 9 6.44 6.54 -13.21
C LEU A 9 5.58 7.45 -14.11
N SER A 10 6.10 7.85 -15.28
CA SER A 10 5.42 8.75 -16.22
C SER A 10 4.09 8.19 -16.73
N ALA A 11 3.96 6.86 -16.83
CA ALA A 11 2.70 6.19 -17.17
C ALA A 11 1.56 6.51 -16.16
N TYR A 12 1.91 6.86 -14.92
CA TYR A 12 0.95 7.27 -13.90
C TYR A 12 0.78 8.79 -13.82
N GLY A 13 1.47 9.58 -14.65
CA GLY A 13 1.49 11.05 -14.56
C GLY A 13 2.50 11.61 -13.55
N ILE A 14 3.45 10.80 -13.07
CA ILE A 14 4.48 11.25 -12.13
C ILE A 14 5.75 11.64 -12.89
N THR A 15 6.21 12.86 -12.70
CA THR A 15 7.37 13.47 -13.38
C THR A 15 8.58 13.70 -12.48
N VAL A 16 8.52 13.23 -11.22
CA VAL A 16 9.61 13.33 -10.25
C VAL A 16 10.86 12.63 -10.79
N GLN A 17 11.97 13.37 -10.87
CA GLN A 17 13.21 12.89 -11.46
C GLN A 17 13.94 11.86 -10.59
N ARG A 18 13.91 12.04 -9.25
CA ARG A 18 14.62 11.16 -8.31
C ARG A 18 13.68 10.10 -7.77
N ILE A 19 13.68 8.94 -8.41
CA ILE A 19 12.95 7.75 -7.95
C ILE A 19 13.93 6.77 -7.29
N ILE A 20 13.60 6.37 -6.06
CA ILE A 20 14.40 5.44 -5.26
C ILE A 20 13.62 4.12 -5.17
N ARG A 21 13.89 3.21 -6.11
CA ARG A 21 13.19 1.92 -6.24
C ARG A 21 13.89 0.82 -5.46
N ASN A 22 13.13 0.08 -4.65
CA ASN A 22 13.55 -1.08 -3.87
C ASN A 22 14.85 -0.86 -3.07
N ALA A 23 14.99 0.33 -2.46
CA ALA A 23 16.13 0.67 -1.62
C ALA A 23 16.33 -0.33 -0.48
N SER A 24 17.59 -0.52 -0.09
CA SER A 24 17.94 -1.36 1.06
C SER A 24 17.43 -0.72 2.36
N PRO A 25 17.20 -1.52 3.42
CA PRO A 25 16.87 -0.97 4.74
C PRO A 25 17.86 0.08 5.22
N GLY A 26 19.17 -0.13 5.04
CA GLY A 26 20.20 0.84 5.43
C GLY A 26 20.03 2.20 4.73
N GLN A 27 19.81 2.18 3.41
CA GLN A 27 19.55 3.40 2.66
C GLN A 27 18.25 4.09 3.10
N LEU A 28 17.20 3.32 3.42
CA LEU A 28 15.94 3.86 3.93
C LEU A 28 16.10 4.48 5.34
N TYR A 29 16.96 3.91 6.19
CA TYR A 29 17.31 4.48 7.48
C TYR A 29 18.02 5.82 7.30
N GLU A 30 19.07 5.87 6.48
CA GLU A 30 19.82 7.11 6.20
C GLU A 30 18.90 8.21 5.66
N LEU A 31 18.08 7.88 4.67
CA LEU A 31 17.18 8.84 4.04
C LEU A 31 16.06 9.29 4.99
N GLY A 32 15.57 8.40 5.86
CA GLY A 32 14.64 8.74 6.93
C GLY A 32 15.26 9.77 7.86
N LEU A 33 16.40 9.44 8.47
CA LEU A 33 17.10 10.29 9.44
C LEU A 33 17.52 11.65 8.85
N GLN A 34 17.88 11.67 7.56
CA GLN A 34 18.34 12.90 6.92
C GLN A 34 17.19 13.83 6.49
N PHE A 35 16.04 13.28 6.09
CA PHE A 35 14.99 14.06 5.40
C PHE A 35 13.59 13.98 6.01
N GLU A 36 13.37 13.11 7.00
CA GLU A 36 12.10 13.01 7.71
C GLU A 36 12.23 13.49 9.14
N GLU A 37 11.60 14.63 9.41
CA GLU A 37 11.53 15.19 10.76
C GLU A 37 10.87 14.22 11.75
N GLY A 38 11.43 14.17 12.95
CA GLY A 38 10.96 13.27 14.02
C GLY A 38 11.37 11.81 13.84
N THR A 39 12.14 11.44 12.81
CA THR A 39 12.75 10.11 12.77
C THR A 39 14.00 10.03 13.64
N ALA A 40 14.21 8.88 14.26
CA ALA A 40 15.35 8.63 15.15
C ALA A 40 15.67 7.13 15.18
N ILE A 41 16.85 6.77 15.71
CA ILE A 41 17.20 5.37 15.99
C ILE A 41 17.00 5.10 17.47
N SER A 42 16.30 4.01 17.81
CA SER A 42 16.18 3.55 19.20
C SER A 42 17.51 2.99 19.74
N SER A 43 17.60 2.77 21.05
CA SER A 43 18.76 2.09 21.65
C SER A 43 18.99 0.66 21.13
N THR A 44 17.97 0.04 20.54
CA THR A 44 18.03 -1.29 19.93
C THR A 44 18.34 -1.26 18.43
N GLY A 45 18.57 -0.07 17.86
CA GLY A 45 18.88 0.08 16.43
C GLY A 45 17.65 0.14 15.52
N ALA A 46 16.43 0.21 16.06
CA ALA A 46 15.21 0.30 15.24
C ALA A 46 14.95 1.75 14.81
N LEU A 47 14.56 1.94 13.54
CA LEU A 47 14.07 3.24 13.06
C LEU A 47 12.71 3.56 13.71
N MET A 48 12.66 4.66 14.44
CA MET A 48 11.44 5.26 14.97
C MET A 48 10.93 6.33 14.02
N ALA A 49 9.62 6.34 13.77
CA ALA A 49 8.96 7.32 12.91
C ALA A 49 7.54 7.60 13.42
N TYR A 50 7.03 8.79 13.12
CA TYR A 50 5.67 9.21 13.50
C TYR A 50 4.68 9.05 12.34
N SER A 51 3.48 8.58 12.65
CA SER A 51 2.35 8.43 11.72
C SER A 51 1.46 9.67 11.61
N GLY A 52 1.94 10.82 12.09
CA GLY A 52 1.18 12.07 12.12
C GLY A 52 -0.02 11.99 13.07
N GLU A 53 -1.09 12.71 12.74
CA GLU A 53 -2.32 12.81 13.55
C GLU A 53 -3.04 11.46 13.73
N LYS A 54 -2.96 10.58 12.71
CA LYS A 54 -3.62 9.28 12.73
C LYS A 54 -2.65 8.21 13.24
N THR A 55 -2.94 7.66 14.40
CA THR A 55 -2.15 6.57 15.03
C THR A 55 -2.74 5.17 14.78
N GLY A 56 -3.80 5.09 13.98
CA GLY A 56 -4.50 3.87 13.64
C GLY A 56 -5.27 4.00 12.34
N ARG A 57 -6.07 2.97 12.03
CA ARG A 57 -6.87 2.95 10.82
C ARG A 57 -7.98 4.01 10.82
N SER A 58 -8.42 4.38 9.63
CA SER A 58 -9.56 5.26 9.38
C SER A 58 -10.69 4.52 8.62
N PRO A 59 -11.40 3.55 9.25
CA PRO A 59 -12.43 2.75 8.55
C PRO A 59 -13.54 3.59 7.92
N LYS A 60 -13.93 4.69 8.57
CA LYS A 60 -14.97 5.62 8.10
C LYS A 60 -14.55 6.43 6.88
N ASP A 61 -13.27 6.42 6.51
CA ASP A 61 -12.73 7.13 5.35
C ASP A 61 -12.33 6.17 4.21
N LYS A 62 -12.57 4.86 4.39
CA LYS A 62 -12.34 3.84 3.35
C LYS A 62 -13.47 3.90 2.31
N ARG A 63 -13.12 3.88 1.02
CA ARG A 63 -14.08 3.85 -0.09
C ARG A 63 -13.65 2.84 -1.16
N ILE A 64 -14.60 2.27 -1.87
CA ILE A 64 -14.38 1.40 -3.03
C ILE A 64 -15.19 1.96 -4.19
N VAL A 65 -14.58 2.07 -5.37
CA VAL A 65 -15.28 2.51 -6.57
C VAL A 65 -16.35 1.50 -6.92
N ASP A 66 -17.59 1.96 -7.03
CA ASP A 66 -18.70 1.16 -7.50
C ASP A 66 -18.68 1.15 -9.04
N GLU A 67 -18.17 0.05 -9.60
CA GLU A 67 -18.02 -0.14 -11.04
C GLU A 67 -18.56 -1.50 -11.47
N PRO A 68 -19.03 -1.65 -12.72
CA PRO A 68 -19.76 -2.84 -13.16
C PRO A 68 -19.01 -4.17 -12.91
N GLY A 69 -17.67 -4.18 -12.99
CA GLY A 69 -16.87 -5.38 -12.79
C GLY A 69 -16.82 -5.90 -11.35
N CYS A 70 -17.19 -5.07 -10.36
CA CYS A 70 -17.19 -5.47 -8.95
C CYS A 70 -18.51 -5.25 -8.22
N HIS A 71 -19.49 -4.56 -8.81
CA HIS A 71 -20.78 -4.22 -8.20
C HIS A 71 -21.45 -5.40 -7.49
N ASP A 72 -21.60 -6.54 -8.20
CA ASP A 72 -22.30 -7.72 -7.70
C ASP A 72 -21.46 -8.58 -6.74
N HIS A 73 -20.15 -8.32 -6.66
CA HIS A 73 -19.22 -9.10 -5.85
C HIS A 73 -18.83 -8.40 -4.54
N VAL A 74 -18.94 -7.07 -4.48
CA VAL A 74 -18.62 -6.30 -3.29
C VAL A 74 -19.82 -6.26 -2.35
N TRP A 75 -19.58 -6.60 -1.08
CA TRP A 75 -20.59 -6.46 -0.04
C TRP A 75 -20.68 -5.01 0.44
N TRP A 76 -21.52 -4.20 -0.21
CA TRP A 76 -21.69 -2.77 0.06
C TRP A 76 -22.30 -2.49 1.44
N GLY A 77 -21.83 -1.42 2.10
CA GLY A 77 -22.34 -0.98 3.41
C GLY A 77 -21.35 -0.09 4.16
N ASP A 78 -21.47 -0.02 5.48
CA ASP A 78 -20.63 0.85 6.34
C ASP A 78 -19.13 0.50 6.30
N VAL A 79 -18.78 -0.72 5.89
CA VAL A 79 -17.39 -1.19 5.74
C VAL A 79 -16.86 -0.91 4.34
N ASN A 80 -17.64 -1.27 3.31
CA ASN A 80 -17.31 -1.06 1.90
C ASN A 80 -18.22 0.03 1.38
N MET A 81 -17.85 1.28 1.66
CA MET A 81 -18.63 2.44 1.26
C MET A 81 -18.37 2.76 -0.22
N PRO A 82 -19.43 2.88 -1.04
CA PRO A 82 -19.28 3.12 -2.48
C PRO A 82 -18.80 4.56 -2.75
N VAL A 83 -18.13 4.72 -3.89
CA VAL A 83 -17.78 6.02 -4.46
C VAL A 83 -17.80 5.93 -5.97
N ASP A 84 -18.10 7.03 -6.66
CA ASP A 84 -18.05 7.05 -8.13
C ASP A 84 -16.61 7.22 -8.66
N GLU A 85 -16.41 6.83 -9.93
CA GLU A 85 -15.11 6.93 -10.63
C GLU A 85 -14.56 8.36 -10.62
N ARG A 86 -15.41 9.37 -10.84
CA ARG A 86 -14.96 10.77 -10.92
C ARG A 86 -14.40 11.23 -9.56
N THR A 87 -15.06 10.88 -8.48
CA THR A 87 -14.61 11.17 -7.11
C THR A 87 -13.29 10.46 -6.80
N PHE A 88 -13.14 9.19 -7.19
CA PHE A 88 -11.85 8.49 -7.07
C PHE A 88 -10.76 9.20 -7.86
N MET A 89 -11.03 9.58 -9.12
CA MET A 89 -10.08 10.28 -9.97
C MET A 89 -9.67 11.63 -9.40
N ILE A 90 -10.58 12.40 -8.78
CA ILE A 90 -10.23 13.64 -8.08
C ILE A 90 -9.21 13.36 -6.96
N ASN A 91 -9.41 12.31 -6.16
CA ASN A 91 -8.47 11.96 -5.09
C ASN A 91 -7.15 11.42 -5.64
N ARG A 92 -7.19 10.64 -6.72
CA ARG A 92 -6.00 10.16 -7.44
C ARG A 92 -5.16 11.33 -7.94
N GLU A 93 -5.75 12.28 -8.67
CA GLU A 93 -5.04 13.45 -9.18
C GLU A 93 -4.43 14.27 -8.04
N ARG A 94 -5.17 14.49 -6.94
CA ARG A 94 -4.61 15.16 -5.74
C ARG A 94 -3.41 14.43 -5.14
N ALA A 95 -3.43 13.10 -5.13
CA ALA A 95 -2.30 12.30 -4.66
C ALA A 95 -1.09 12.47 -5.60
N LEU A 96 -1.31 12.40 -6.90
CA LEU A 96 -0.26 12.58 -7.91
C LEU A 96 0.32 14.00 -7.89
N ASP A 97 -0.50 15.03 -7.77
CA ASP A 97 -0.07 16.42 -7.61
C ASP A 97 0.88 16.55 -6.42
N TYR A 98 0.47 16.04 -5.25
CA TYR A 98 1.32 16.05 -4.06
C TYR A 98 2.63 15.29 -4.30
N LEU A 99 2.57 14.08 -4.85
CA LEU A 99 3.75 13.27 -5.12
C LEU A 99 4.71 13.99 -6.08
N ASN A 100 4.18 14.67 -7.10
CA ASN A 100 4.95 15.48 -8.06
C ASN A 100 5.61 16.72 -7.45
N THR A 101 5.08 17.25 -6.34
CA THR A 101 5.77 18.33 -5.61
C THR A 101 6.98 17.84 -4.79
N ARG A 102 7.22 16.53 -4.69
CA ARG A 102 8.31 15.98 -3.88
C ARG A 102 9.62 15.99 -4.66
N LYS A 103 10.72 16.28 -3.96
CA LYS A 103 12.09 16.21 -4.52
C LYS A 103 12.52 14.77 -4.86
N ARG A 104 11.92 13.78 -4.20
CA ARG A 104 12.19 12.36 -4.38
C ARG A 104 10.94 11.55 -4.05
N LEU A 105 10.81 10.39 -4.65
CA LEU A 105 9.83 9.38 -4.28
C LEU A 105 10.51 8.03 -4.03
N PHE A 106 9.86 7.21 -3.23
CA PHE A 106 10.25 5.84 -2.98
C PHE A 106 9.29 4.91 -3.68
N VAL A 107 9.84 3.86 -4.28
CA VAL A 107 9.06 2.78 -4.88
C VAL A 107 9.44 1.46 -4.27
N VAL A 108 8.45 0.67 -3.87
CA VAL A 108 8.65 -0.71 -3.40
C VAL A 108 7.82 -1.63 -4.28
N ASP A 109 8.52 -2.37 -5.14
CA ASP A 109 7.92 -3.48 -5.88
C ASP A 109 8.07 -4.75 -5.06
N GLY A 110 6.96 -5.46 -4.84
CA GLY A 110 6.95 -6.72 -4.11
C GLY A 110 5.75 -7.57 -4.43
N PHE A 111 5.66 -8.73 -3.76
CA PHE A 111 4.56 -9.67 -3.95
C PHE A 111 3.66 -9.72 -2.72
N ALA A 112 2.36 -9.88 -2.96
CA ALA A 112 1.39 -10.27 -1.94
C ALA A 112 0.87 -11.68 -2.24
N GLY A 113 1.04 -12.60 -1.28
CA GLY A 113 0.85 -14.03 -1.47
C GLY A 113 2.18 -14.76 -1.74
N TRP A 114 2.42 -15.88 -1.05
CA TRP A 114 3.66 -16.64 -1.15
C TRP A 114 3.71 -17.53 -2.39
N ASP A 115 2.61 -18.22 -2.69
CA ASP A 115 2.51 -19.13 -3.83
C ASP A 115 2.58 -18.35 -5.16
N PRO A 116 3.57 -18.60 -6.04
CA PRO A 116 3.71 -17.94 -7.34
C PRO A 116 2.47 -18.01 -8.23
N LYS A 117 1.62 -19.03 -8.07
CA LYS A 117 0.37 -19.18 -8.82
C LYS A 117 -0.67 -18.12 -8.46
N TYR A 118 -0.68 -17.68 -7.20
CA TYR A 118 -1.72 -16.79 -6.65
C TYR A 118 -1.17 -15.43 -6.22
N ARG A 119 0.14 -15.26 -6.16
CA ARG A 119 0.76 -13.99 -5.76
C ARG A 119 0.43 -12.90 -6.77
N ILE A 120 0.22 -11.70 -6.27
CA ILE A 120 0.06 -10.50 -7.11
C ILE A 120 1.28 -9.60 -6.96
N LYS A 121 1.62 -8.91 -8.05
CA LYS A 121 2.65 -7.86 -8.07
C LYS A 121 2.06 -6.56 -7.55
N VAL A 122 2.66 -6.01 -6.50
CA VAL A 122 2.24 -4.75 -5.90
C VAL A 122 3.37 -3.73 -6.01
N ARG A 123 3.05 -2.56 -6.56
CA ARG A 123 3.94 -1.39 -6.56
C ARG A 123 3.43 -0.38 -5.55
N ILE A 124 4.26 -0.06 -4.56
CA ILE A 124 3.99 1.04 -3.63
C ILE A 124 4.75 2.27 -4.10
N VAL A 125 4.08 3.41 -4.22
CA VAL A 125 4.68 4.72 -4.49
C VAL A 125 4.40 5.62 -3.29
N CYS A 126 5.43 6.09 -2.62
CA CYS A 126 5.29 6.91 -1.41
C CYS A 126 6.35 8.02 -1.31
N SER A 127 6.05 9.07 -0.55
CA SER A 127 6.96 10.22 -0.36
C SER A 127 7.96 10.03 0.79
N ARG A 128 7.75 9.04 1.66
CA ARG A 128 8.53 8.81 2.88
C ARG A 128 9.28 7.46 2.84
N ALA A 129 10.52 7.46 3.30
CA ALA A 129 11.34 6.28 3.57
C ALA A 129 10.73 5.40 4.66
N TYR A 130 10.08 5.98 5.69
CA TYR A 130 9.31 5.22 6.69
C TYR A 130 8.28 4.29 6.04
N HIS A 131 7.49 4.82 5.10
CA HIS A 131 6.46 4.06 4.38
C HIS A 131 7.07 2.98 3.48
N ALA A 132 8.16 3.31 2.79
CA ALA A 132 8.88 2.33 1.97
C ALA A 132 9.47 1.20 2.81
N LEU A 133 10.12 1.50 3.95
CA LEU A 133 10.68 0.51 4.85
C LEU A 133 9.59 -0.38 5.44
N PHE A 134 8.45 0.21 5.82
CA PHE A 134 7.30 -0.55 6.29
C PHE A 134 6.83 -1.57 5.25
N MET A 135 6.68 -1.15 3.99
CA MET A 135 6.22 -2.06 2.93
C MET A 135 7.29 -3.06 2.49
N TRP A 136 8.58 -2.71 2.58
CA TRP A 136 9.68 -3.66 2.42
C TRP A 136 9.63 -4.79 3.45
N ASN A 137 9.21 -4.49 4.69
CA ASN A 137 9.01 -5.50 5.74
C ASN A 137 7.73 -6.33 5.54
N MET A 138 6.67 -5.75 4.98
CA MET A 138 5.35 -6.40 4.92
C MET A 138 5.09 -7.20 3.64
N LEU A 139 5.68 -6.80 2.51
CA LEU A 139 5.56 -7.53 1.24
C LEU A 139 6.63 -8.62 1.14
N ILE A 140 6.36 -9.62 0.32
CA ILE A 140 7.38 -10.60 -0.06
C ILE A 140 8.33 -9.90 -1.03
N ARG A 141 9.61 -9.90 -0.67
CA ARG A 141 10.67 -9.23 -1.43
C ARG A 141 11.00 -10.07 -2.66
N PRO A 142 10.97 -9.49 -3.87
CA PRO A 142 11.48 -10.17 -5.05
C PRO A 142 12.98 -10.44 -4.89
N THR A 143 13.44 -11.55 -5.44
CA THR A 143 14.87 -11.76 -5.71
C THR A 143 15.38 -10.75 -6.73
N THR A 144 16.70 -10.61 -6.87
CA THR A 144 17.28 -9.71 -7.89
C THR A 144 16.82 -10.06 -9.31
N ALA A 145 16.68 -11.35 -9.63
CA ALA A 145 16.17 -11.80 -10.93
C ALA A 145 14.68 -11.43 -11.10
N GLU A 146 13.84 -11.74 -10.11
CA GLU A 146 12.41 -11.39 -10.15
C GLU A 146 12.18 -9.88 -10.20
N LEU A 147 13.06 -9.07 -9.60
CA LEU A 147 12.96 -7.61 -9.67
C LEU A 147 13.32 -7.08 -11.07
N ALA A 148 14.34 -7.67 -11.71
CA ALA A 148 14.71 -7.35 -13.08
C ALA A 148 13.58 -7.71 -14.06
N GLU A 149 12.86 -8.80 -13.80
CA GLU A 149 11.74 -9.30 -14.61
C GLU A 149 10.36 -8.86 -14.08
N PHE A 150 10.29 -7.93 -13.13
CA PHE A 150 9.05 -7.58 -12.43
C PHE A 150 7.96 -7.08 -13.39
N GLY A 151 8.35 -6.34 -14.42
CA GLY A 151 7.45 -5.75 -15.41
C GLY A 151 6.40 -4.81 -14.79
N GLU A 152 5.19 -4.83 -15.37
CA GLU A 152 4.07 -4.05 -14.86
C GLU A 152 3.46 -4.68 -13.59
N PRO A 153 3.13 -3.89 -12.55
CA PRO A 153 2.47 -4.41 -11.37
C PRO A 153 1.01 -4.77 -11.66
N ASP A 154 0.46 -5.70 -10.88
CA ASP A 154 -0.98 -5.95 -10.89
C ASP A 154 -1.72 -4.81 -10.20
N TYR A 155 -1.21 -4.30 -9.07
CA TYR A 155 -1.80 -3.17 -8.37
C TYR A 155 -0.77 -2.10 -8.02
N VAL A 156 -1.20 -0.84 -8.06
CA VAL A 156 -0.39 0.31 -7.65
C VAL A 156 -1.02 1.01 -6.47
N VAL A 157 -0.23 1.26 -5.42
CA VAL A 157 -0.63 2.00 -4.24
C VAL A 157 0.06 3.36 -4.24
N PHE A 158 -0.71 4.44 -4.38
CA PHE A 158 -0.23 5.81 -4.25
C PHE A 158 -0.46 6.30 -2.82
N ASN A 159 0.60 6.31 -2.03
CA ASN A 159 0.57 6.85 -0.68
C ASN A 159 1.03 8.31 -0.67
N ALA A 160 0.04 9.20 -0.72
CA ALA A 160 0.16 10.64 -0.54
C ALA A 160 -0.38 11.07 0.84
N GLY A 161 -0.23 10.22 1.86
CA GLY A 161 -0.86 10.35 3.17
C GLY A 161 -0.63 11.67 3.90
N ALA A 162 0.51 12.32 3.65
CA ALA A 162 0.82 13.65 4.21
C ALA A 162 0.02 14.80 3.57
N PHE A 163 -0.73 14.55 2.50
CA PHE A 163 -1.60 15.52 1.86
C PHE A 163 -3.07 15.17 2.07
N SER A 164 -3.87 16.17 2.47
CA SER A 164 -5.27 15.95 2.80
C SER A 164 -6.16 15.72 1.56
N ALA A 165 -7.16 14.86 1.72
CA ALA A 165 -8.32 14.82 0.85
C ALA A 165 -9.09 16.14 0.92
N ASN A 166 -9.80 16.48 -0.16
CA ASN A 166 -10.69 17.63 -0.18
C ASN A 166 -12.05 17.23 0.42
N ARG A 167 -12.39 17.79 1.59
CA ARG A 167 -13.67 17.54 2.29
C ARG A 167 -14.92 17.99 1.50
N TYR A 168 -14.73 18.81 0.47
CA TYR A 168 -15.82 19.25 -0.40
C TYR A 168 -15.99 18.37 -1.64
N THR A 169 -15.12 17.38 -1.84
CA THR A 169 -15.35 16.32 -2.83
C THR A 169 -16.47 15.41 -2.33
N THR A 170 -17.35 14.98 -3.23
CA THR A 170 -18.45 14.04 -2.93
C THR A 170 -17.94 12.83 -2.13
N SER A 171 -18.75 12.36 -1.18
CA SER A 171 -18.46 11.20 -0.32
C SER A 171 -17.27 11.33 0.64
N MET A 172 -16.55 12.46 0.66
CA MET A 172 -15.46 12.73 1.62
C MET A 172 -16.01 13.35 2.90
N THR A 173 -15.88 12.62 4.00
CA THR A 173 -16.38 13.02 5.33
C THR A 173 -15.31 13.66 6.22
N SER A 174 -14.04 13.60 5.81
CA SER A 174 -12.92 14.14 6.57
C SER A 174 -11.79 14.58 5.62
N LYS A 175 -10.64 14.96 6.21
CA LYS A 175 -9.39 15.21 5.46
C LYS A 175 -8.68 13.92 5.03
N THR A 176 -9.16 12.75 5.45
CA THR A 176 -8.59 11.44 5.13
C THR A 176 -9.40 10.77 4.02
N SER A 177 -8.72 10.08 3.11
CA SER A 177 -9.35 9.21 2.12
C SER A 177 -8.48 7.98 1.88
N VAL A 178 -9.10 6.81 1.90
CA VAL A 178 -8.45 5.52 1.62
C VAL A 178 -9.29 4.82 0.55
N ALA A 179 -8.97 5.03 -0.72
CA ALA A 179 -9.84 4.69 -1.84
C ALA A 179 -9.24 3.57 -2.71
N LEU A 180 -10.07 2.59 -3.07
CA LEU A 180 -9.70 1.45 -3.94
C LEU A 180 -10.52 1.47 -5.22
N ASN A 181 -9.87 1.25 -6.35
CA ASN A 181 -10.51 1.03 -7.65
C ASN A 181 -10.02 -0.29 -8.26
N PHE A 182 -10.92 -1.28 -8.36
CA PHE A 182 -10.57 -2.60 -8.87
C PHE A 182 -10.34 -2.61 -10.39
N ALA A 183 -11.17 -1.94 -11.19
CA ALA A 183 -10.97 -1.81 -12.63
C ALA A 183 -9.61 -1.21 -13.00
N ARG A 184 -9.20 -0.13 -12.30
CA ARG A 184 -7.91 0.53 -12.52
C ARG A 184 -6.75 -0.19 -11.84
N LYS A 185 -7.05 -1.08 -10.90
CA LYS A 185 -6.09 -1.73 -10.00
C LYS A 185 -5.23 -0.72 -9.24
N GLU A 186 -5.86 0.36 -8.76
CA GLU A 186 -5.20 1.47 -8.06
C GLU A 186 -5.77 1.65 -6.65
N PHE A 187 -4.89 1.96 -5.69
CA PHE A 187 -5.25 2.30 -4.32
C PHE A 187 -4.63 3.64 -3.94
N VAL A 188 -5.42 4.56 -3.42
CA VAL A 188 -5.00 5.95 -3.13
C VAL A 188 -5.20 6.25 -1.65
N ILE A 189 -4.16 6.78 -1.02
CA ILE A 189 -4.17 7.20 0.40
C ILE A 189 -3.87 8.69 0.49
N LEU A 190 -4.76 9.42 1.15
CA LEU A 190 -4.65 10.85 1.47
C LEU A 190 -4.99 11.09 2.95
N GLY A 191 -4.32 12.05 3.56
CA GLY A 191 -4.65 12.59 4.89
C GLY A 191 -4.49 11.61 6.05
N THR A 192 -3.68 10.58 5.89
CA THR A 192 -3.27 9.66 6.95
C THR A 192 -1.88 9.13 6.64
N GLU A 193 -0.96 9.25 7.59
CA GLU A 193 0.40 8.73 7.45
C GLU A 193 0.58 7.40 8.18
N TYR A 194 -0.52 6.82 8.69
CA TYR A 194 -0.52 5.51 9.31
C TYR A 194 -0.22 4.41 8.28
N ALA A 195 0.99 3.84 8.34
CA ALA A 195 1.46 2.86 7.35
C ALA A 195 0.60 1.60 7.27
N GLY A 196 -0.14 1.28 8.33
CA GLY A 196 -1.08 0.15 8.35
C GLY A 196 -2.18 0.24 7.29
N GLU A 197 -2.50 1.43 6.76
CA GLU A 197 -3.43 1.56 5.64
C GLU A 197 -2.90 0.91 4.36
N MET A 198 -1.59 0.98 4.08
CA MET A 198 -1.01 0.27 2.92
C MET A 198 -1.12 -1.24 3.09
N LYS A 199 -0.75 -1.77 4.27
CA LYS A 199 -0.89 -3.21 4.58
C LYS A 199 -2.33 -3.69 4.45
N LYS A 200 -3.29 -2.96 5.03
CA LYS A 200 -4.70 -3.35 5.01
C LYS A 200 -5.37 -3.07 3.65
N GLY A 201 -4.85 -2.11 2.88
CA GLY A 201 -5.19 -1.92 1.47
C GLY A 201 -4.82 -3.14 0.64
N VAL A 202 -3.55 -3.57 0.69
CA VAL A 202 -3.09 -4.79 0.02
C VAL A 202 -3.86 -6.02 0.49
N PHE A 203 -4.14 -6.13 1.80
CA PHE A 203 -4.97 -7.22 2.30
C PHE A 203 -6.42 -7.16 1.76
N THR A 204 -7.02 -5.97 1.65
CA THR A 204 -8.34 -5.80 1.00
C THR A 204 -8.28 -6.25 -0.45
N ILE A 205 -7.23 -5.84 -1.17
CA ILE A 205 -6.99 -6.26 -2.56
C ILE A 205 -6.91 -7.77 -2.65
N MET A 206 -6.26 -8.48 -1.72
CA MET A 206 -6.21 -9.95 -1.73
C MET A 206 -7.54 -10.63 -1.38
N ASN A 207 -8.37 -10.03 -0.52
CA ASN A 207 -9.65 -10.61 -0.10
C ASN A 207 -10.72 -10.61 -1.21
N TYR A 208 -10.49 -9.92 -2.32
CA TYR A 208 -11.43 -9.85 -3.44
C TYR A 208 -11.19 -10.93 -4.54
N PRO A 209 -10.02 -10.99 -5.21
CA PRO A 209 -9.76 -11.95 -6.28
C PRO A 209 -9.52 -13.36 -5.75
N MET A 210 -9.01 -13.55 -4.52
CA MET A 210 -8.70 -14.88 -4.01
C MET A 210 -9.97 -15.76 -3.89
N PRO A 211 -11.07 -15.31 -3.26
CA PRO A 211 -12.31 -16.09 -3.25
C PRO A 211 -12.88 -16.35 -4.65
N LEU A 212 -12.77 -15.40 -5.58
CA LEU A 212 -13.20 -15.58 -6.97
C LEU A 212 -12.37 -16.65 -7.71
N GLN A 213 -11.14 -16.92 -7.25
CA GLN A 213 -10.27 -17.99 -7.73
C GLN A 213 -10.41 -19.29 -6.91
N GLY A 214 -11.45 -19.41 -6.09
CA GLY A 214 -11.69 -20.56 -5.22
C GLY A 214 -10.67 -20.71 -4.09
N GLN A 215 -9.95 -19.64 -3.73
CA GLN A 215 -8.99 -19.63 -2.63
C GLN A 215 -9.57 -18.90 -1.41
N LEU A 216 -9.48 -19.55 -0.26
CA LEU A 216 -9.90 -18.96 1.01
C LEU A 216 -8.89 -17.87 1.45
N SER A 217 -9.35 -16.61 1.53
CA SER A 217 -8.57 -15.50 2.08
C SER A 217 -8.99 -15.22 3.52
N THR A 218 -8.05 -15.27 4.46
CA THR A 218 -8.35 -15.22 5.90
C THR A 218 -7.46 -14.23 6.64
N HIS A 219 -8.02 -13.63 7.70
CA HIS A 219 -7.27 -12.81 8.64
C HIS A 219 -6.89 -13.64 9.87
N CYS A 220 -5.90 -14.51 9.69
CA CYS A 220 -5.41 -15.44 10.70
C CYS A 220 -3.88 -15.38 10.81
N SER A 221 -3.31 -16.00 11.84
CA SER A 221 -1.92 -16.49 11.82
C SER A 221 -1.95 -18.00 11.54
N ALA A 222 -0.81 -18.54 11.14
CA ALA A 222 -0.64 -19.96 10.96
C ALA A 222 0.76 -20.38 11.41
N ASN A 223 0.89 -21.61 11.90
CA ASN A 223 2.16 -22.27 12.15
C ASN A 223 2.07 -23.75 11.76
N GLU A 224 3.22 -24.39 11.68
CA GLU A 224 3.37 -25.80 11.34
C GLU A 224 4.26 -26.45 12.42
N SER A 225 3.84 -27.61 12.91
CA SER A 225 4.64 -28.43 13.83
C SER A 225 5.74 -29.21 13.09
N GLU A 226 6.69 -29.76 13.83
CA GLU A 226 7.79 -30.57 13.25
C GLU A 226 7.30 -31.80 12.45
N ASP A 227 6.11 -32.33 12.78
CA ASP A 227 5.47 -33.43 12.05
C ASP A 227 4.56 -32.97 10.89
N GLY A 228 4.61 -31.69 10.50
CA GLY A 228 3.93 -31.14 9.33
C GLY A 228 2.44 -30.86 9.52
N LYS A 229 1.96 -30.69 10.77
CA LYS A 229 0.55 -30.33 11.03
C LYS A 229 0.39 -28.83 11.11
N THR A 230 -0.46 -28.28 10.25
CA THR A 230 -0.75 -26.85 10.20
C THR A 230 -1.90 -26.48 11.13
N SER A 231 -1.70 -25.45 11.94
CA SER A 231 -2.74 -24.82 12.75
C SER A 231 -3.02 -23.40 12.28
N ILE A 232 -4.30 -22.98 12.30
CA ILE A 232 -4.74 -21.64 11.89
C ILE A 232 -5.45 -20.97 13.07
N PHE A 233 -5.04 -19.76 13.41
CA PHE A 233 -5.56 -19.02 14.56
C PHE A 233 -6.29 -17.76 14.09
N PHE A 234 -7.61 -17.74 14.29
CA PHE A 234 -8.44 -16.59 13.99
C PHE A 234 -8.57 -15.69 15.21
N GLY A 235 -8.58 -14.37 14.98
CA GLY A 235 -8.77 -13.41 16.07
C GLY A 235 -8.58 -11.96 15.62
N LEU A 236 -9.18 -11.04 16.36
CA LEU A 236 -8.99 -9.61 16.14
C LEU A 236 -7.59 -9.16 16.59
N SER A 237 -7.28 -7.87 16.41
CA SER A 237 -6.02 -7.31 16.92
C SER A 237 -6.04 -7.33 18.45
N GLY A 238 -4.96 -7.81 19.08
CA GLY A 238 -4.85 -7.88 20.54
C GLY A 238 -5.42 -9.14 21.20
N THR A 239 -5.92 -10.11 20.43
CA THR A 239 -6.55 -11.32 20.99
C THR A 239 -5.64 -12.56 21.02
N GLY A 240 -4.31 -12.38 21.04
CA GLY A 240 -3.35 -13.50 21.17
C GLY A 240 -3.01 -14.27 19.88
N LYS A 241 -3.21 -13.67 18.71
CA LYS A 241 -2.95 -14.31 17.40
C LYS A 241 -1.48 -14.25 16.96
N THR A 242 -0.77 -13.20 17.39
CA THR A 242 0.67 -13.03 17.17
C THR A 242 1.40 -13.75 18.28
#